data_AF-A0A8S2ZE34-F1
#
_entry.id   AF-A0A8S2ZE34-F1
#
_cell.length_a   1.000
_cell.length_b   1.000
_cell.length_c   1.000
_cell.angle_alpha   90.00
_cell.angle_beta   90.00
_cell.angle_gamma   90.00
#
_symmetry.space_group_name_H-M   'P 1'
#
loop_
_entity.id
_entity.type
_entity.pdbx_description
1 polymer ?
#
loop_
_entity_poly.entity_id
_entity_poly.type
_entity_poly.pdbx_seq_one_letter_code
_entity_poly.pdbx_strand_id
1 'polypeptide(L)' 'MSDYITHFTIPDDAGGYDVYNIDAYEQRYRCSVCKKLFREPVQMTCGDRFCSSCAISVIG' A
#
# COMPACT_ATOMS: atom_id res chain seq x y z
N MET A 1 12.10 -4.93 20.62
CA MET A 1 12.66 -5.35 19.31
C MET A 1 11.68 -6.38 18.75
N SER A 2 10.68 -6.11 17.92
CA SER A 2 10.27 -4.94 17.12
C SER A 2 8.72 -4.97 17.03
N ASP A 3 8.08 -3.89 17.47
CA ASP A 3 6.79 -3.31 17.06
C ASP A 3 5.69 -4.17 16.39
N TYR A 4 5.14 -5.15 17.10
CA TYR A 4 3.90 -5.86 16.69
C TYR A 4 2.62 -4.98 16.73
N ILE A 5 2.73 -3.70 17.10
CA ILE A 5 1.57 -2.82 17.38
C ILE A 5 1.11 -2.01 16.14
N THR A 6 1.76 -2.12 14.97
CA THR A 6 1.31 -1.39 13.76
C THR A 6 0.35 -2.14 12.83
N HIS A 7 0.04 -3.42 13.09
CA HIS A 7 -0.93 -4.21 12.30
C HIS A 7 -2.38 -4.09 12.81
N PHE A 8 -2.80 -2.90 13.25
CA PHE A 8 -4.22 -2.68 13.55
C PHE A 8 -4.99 -2.48 12.23
N THR A 9 -5.64 -3.58 11.80
CA THR A 9 -6.77 -3.69 10.87
C THR A 9 -6.56 -3.30 9.40
N ILE A 10 -5.66 -3.98 8.69
CA ILE A 10 -5.83 -4.19 7.25
C ILE A 10 -5.92 -5.71 7.06
N PRO A 11 -7.06 -6.28 6.61
CA PRO A 11 -7.14 -7.69 6.23
C PRO A 11 -5.92 -8.08 5.38
N ASP A 12 -5.40 -9.32 5.50
CA ASP A 12 -4.23 -9.73 4.72
C ASP A 12 -4.44 -9.59 3.19
N ASP A 13 -5.71 -9.57 2.79
CA ASP A 13 -6.27 -9.35 1.46
C ASP A 13 -6.61 -7.89 1.12
N ALA A 14 -6.53 -6.96 2.07
CA ALA A 14 -6.72 -5.52 1.85
C ALA A 14 -5.40 -4.80 1.56
N GLY A 15 -5.41 -3.95 0.54
CA GLY A 15 -4.23 -3.22 0.07
C GLY A 15 -3.58 -3.85 -1.17
N GLY A 16 -2.26 -3.73 -1.27
CA GLY A 16 -1.51 -4.09 -2.47
C GLY A 16 -1.26 -5.59 -2.66
N TYR A 17 -0.64 -5.96 -3.79
CA TYR A 17 -0.16 -7.33 -3.99
C TYR A 17 1.08 -7.59 -3.15
N ASP A 18 1.00 -8.60 -2.29
CA ASP A 18 2.13 -9.11 -1.52
C ASP A 18 2.95 -10.07 -2.40
N VAL A 19 4.15 -9.66 -2.79
CA VAL A 19 5.02 -10.41 -3.69
C VAL A 19 6.31 -10.76 -2.98
N TYR A 20 6.81 -11.96 -3.22
CA TYR A 20 8.01 -12.48 -2.55
C TYR A 20 9.28 -11.63 -2.81
N ASN A 21 9.42 -11.08 -4.01
CA ASN A 21 10.56 -10.22 -4.38
C ASN A 21 10.06 -8.85 -4.85
N ILE A 22 9.72 -8.00 -3.90
CA ILE A 22 9.28 -6.64 -4.20
C ILE A 22 10.41 -5.77 -4.79
N ASP A 23 11.67 -6.10 -4.50
CA ASP A 23 12.85 -5.37 -4.98
C ASP A 23 13.15 -5.55 -6.47
N ALA A 24 12.51 -6.54 -7.10
CA ALA A 24 12.47 -6.64 -8.55
C ALA A 24 11.67 -5.50 -9.24
N TYR A 25 10.89 -4.72 -8.48
CA TYR A 25 10.02 -3.67 -9.02
C TYR A 25 10.48 -2.28 -8.60
N GLU A 26 10.38 -1.30 -9.50
CA GLU A 26 10.69 0.09 -9.16
C GLU A 26 9.75 0.65 -8.08
N GLN A 27 10.24 1.60 -7.27
CA GLN A 27 9.45 2.22 -6.20
C GLN A 27 8.17 2.89 -6.70
N ARG A 28 8.14 3.40 -7.94
CA ARG A 28 6.96 4.02 -8.55
C ARG A 28 5.76 3.08 -8.71
N TYR A 29 5.94 1.78 -8.52
CA TYR A 29 4.89 0.76 -8.55
C TYR A 29 4.42 0.33 -7.15
N ARG A 30 4.94 0.96 -6.09
CA ARG A 30 4.69 0.59 -4.70
C ARG A 30 3.80 1.62 -4.01
N CYS A 31 2.84 1.12 -3.23
CA CYS A 31 1.99 1.94 -2.39
C CYS A 31 2.76 2.44 -1.16
N SER A 32 2.76 3.76 -0.93
CA SER A 32 3.46 4.34 0.22
C SER A 32 2.79 4.04 1.56
N VAL A 33 1.52 3.60 1.56
CA VAL A 33 0.76 3.20 2.78
C VAL A 33 1.10 1.76 3.18
N CYS A 34 0.72 0.79 2.35
CA CYS A 34 0.88 -0.64 2.68
C CYS A 34 2.22 -1.24 2.25
N LYS A 35 3.10 -0.48 1.59
CA LYS A 35 4.43 -0.87 1.11
C LYS A 35 4.46 -2.07 0.14
N LYS A 36 3.30 -2.48 -0.39
CA LYS A 36 3.10 -3.53 -1.39
C LYS A 36 2.96 -2.95 -2.80
N LEU A 37 2.96 -3.79 -3.84
CA LEU A 37 2.64 -3.34 -5.21
C LEU A 37 1.19 -2.87 -5.30
N PHE A 38 0.90 -1.87 -6.12
CA PHE A 38 -0.46 -1.36 -6.24
C PHE A 38 -1.47 -2.44 -6.64
N ARG A 39 -2.56 -2.53 -5.87
CA ARG A 39 -3.81 -3.17 -6.29
C ARG A 39 -4.83 -2.07 -6.55
N GLU A 40 -5.40 -2.07 -7.76
CA GLU A 40 -6.38 -1.06 -8.20
C GLU A 40 -5.91 0.38 -7.87
N PRO A 41 -4.80 0.85 -8.49
CA PRO A 41 -4.23 2.14 -8.14
C PRO A 41 -5.19 3.29 -8.44
N VAL A 42 -5.34 4.18 -7.46
CA VAL A 42 -6.02 5.46 -7.63
C VAL A 42 -4.99 6.59 -7.50
N GLN A 43 -5.12 7.62 -8.34
CA GLN A 43 -4.24 8.78 -8.33
C GLN A 43 -4.97 10.00 -7.75
N MET A 44 -4.34 10.64 -6.76
CA MET A 44 -4.83 11.87 -6.16
C MET A 44 -4.54 13.08 -7.06
N THR A 45 -5.21 14.20 -6.81
CA THR A 45 -4.97 15.45 -7.54
C THR A 45 -3.56 16.01 -7.34
N CYS A 46 -2.90 15.69 -6.22
CA CYS A 46 -1.49 16.00 -5.97
C CYS A 46 -0.52 15.12 -6.78
N GLY A 47 -1.00 14.06 -7.44
CA GLY A 47 -0.20 13.14 -8.25
C GLY A 47 0.22 11.84 -7.55
N ASP A 48 0.05 11.74 -6.23
CA ASP A 48 0.35 10.52 -5.48
C ASP A 48 -0.60 9.37 -5.84
N ARG A 49 -0.08 8.14 -5.77
CA ARG A 49 -0.85 6.92 -6.04
C ARG A 49 -0.92 6.02 -4.82
N PHE A 50 -2.09 5.41 -4.63
CA PHE A 50 -2.39 4.48 -3.54
C PHE A 50 -3.18 3.28 -4.06
N CYS A 51 -3.20 2.18 -3.32
CA CYS A 51 -4.20 1.14 -3.58
C CYS A 51 -5.59 1.72 -3.29
N SER A 52 -6.62 1.31 -4.04
CA SER A 52 -8.01 1.77 -3.83
C SER A 52 -8.43 1.72 -2.36
N SER A 53 -8.19 0.59 -1.68
CA SER A 53 -8.48 0.44 -0.25
C SER A 53 -7.60 1.30 0.67
N CYS A 54 -6.35 1.56 0.29
CA CYS A 54 -5.42 2.37 1.08
C CYS A 54 -5.69 3.87 0.93
N ALA A 55 -6.28 4.31 -0.18
CA ALA A 55 -6.61 5.72 -0.40
C ALA A 55 -7.66 6.21 0.62
N ILE A 56 -8.59 5.33 1.03
CA ILE A 56 -9.57 5.61 2.07
C ILE A 56 -8.88 6.00 3.38
N SER A 57 -7.78 5.32 3.74
CA SER A 57 -7.01 5.61 4.96
C SER A 57 -6.24 6.93 4.92
N VAL A 58 -6.00 7.49 3.73
CA VAL A 58 -5.26 8.77 3.55
C VAL A 58 -6.22 9.95 3.51
N ILE A 59 -7.48 9.72 3.12
CA ILE A 59 -8.51 10.75 2.98
C ILE A 59 -9.37 10.88 4.25
N GLY A 60 -9.38 9.85 5.10
CA GLY A 60 -10.15 9.78 6.36
C GLY A 60 -9.47 10.41 7.56
#